data_AF-A0A528FU87-F1
#
_entry.id   AF-A0A528FU87-F1
#
_cell.length_a   1.000
_cell.length_b   1.000
_cell.length_c   1.000
_cell.angle_alpha   90.00
_cell.angle_beta   90.00
_cell.angle_gamma   90.00
#
_symmetry.space_group_name_H-M   'P 1'
#
loop_
_entity.id
_entity.type
_entity.pdbx_description
1 polymer ?
#
loop_
_entity_poly.entity_id
_entity_poly.type
_entity_poly.pdbx_seq_one_letter_code
_entity_poly.pdbx_strand_id
1 'polypeptide(L)'
;PVLLSEEPNIIPVYPFKDDGITIDDVKLMLDDSGLGIPEYYEWRSRSGCYFCFYQQIGEWQGLQERHPELFEKAKSYEKGQNGRSFSWVDGRSLDDVEKMPRKKMKPKSDDDGCAICHL
;
A
#
# COMPACT_ATOMS: atom_id res chain seq x y z
N PRO A 1 -16.99 1.89 -9.69
CA PRO A 1 -16.89 1.00 -10.86
C PRO A 1 -15.44 0.84 -11.31
N VAL A 2 -15.03 -0.38 -11.64
CA VAL A 2 -13.70 -0.66 -12.18
C VAL A 2 -13.57 0.02 -13.55
N LEU A 3 -12.56 0.85 -13.73
CA LEU A 3 -12.24 1.46 -15.02
C LEU A 3 -11.39 0.47 -15.83
N LEU A 4 -12.00 -0.15 -16.83
CA LEU A 4 -11.30 -0.93 -17.83
C LEU A 4 -11.02 -0.05 -19.06
N SER A 5 -9.93 -0.34 -19.77
CA SER A 5 -9.65 0.33 -21.03
C SER A 5 -10.74 0.02 -22.05
N GLU A 6 -11.22 1.05 -22.76
CA GLU A 6 -12.17 0.92 -23.87
C GLU A 6 -11.47 0.75 -25.23
N GLU A 7 -10.13 0.78 -25.25
CA GLU A 7 -9.34 0.65 -26.46
C GLU A 7 -9.40 -0.79 -27.02
N PRO A 8 -9.73 -0.97 -28.31
CA PRO A 8 -10.02 -2.29 -28.87
C PRO A 8 -8.81 -3.23 -28.93
N ASN A 9 -7.59 -2.69 -28.81
CA ASN A 9 -6.34 -3.44 -28.80
C ASN A 9 -5.86 -3.82 -27.39
N ILE A 10 -6.60 -3.48 -26.34
CA ILE A 10 -6.26 -3.81 -24.95
C ILE A 10 -7.29 -4.80 -24.42
N ILE A 11 -6.86 -6.05 -24.20
CA ILE A 11 -7.69 -7.11 -23.66
C ILE A 11 -7.21 -7.41 -22.23
N PRO A 12 -7.96 -7.01 -21.19
CA PRO A 12 -7.65 -7.41 -19.82
C PRO A 12 -7.96 -8.90 -19.62
N VAL A 13 -7.02 -9.65 -19.07
CA VAL A 13 -7.19 -11.06 -18.68
C VAL A 13 -6.83 -11.23 -17.21
N TYR A 14 -7.51 -12.16 -16.52
CA TYR A 14 -7.35 -12.36 -15.08
C TYR A 14 -7.14 -13.84 -14.74
N PRO A 15 -6.03 -14.48 -15.18
CA PRO A 15 -5.87 -15.93 -15.11
C PRO A 15 -6.08 -16.53 -13.72
N PHE A 16 -5.54 -15.91 -12.66
CA PHE A 16 -5.77 -16.39 -11.30
C PHE A 16 -7.23 -16.37 -10.90
N LYS A 17 -7.99 -15.37 -11.33
CA LYS A 17 -9.42 -15.31 -11.06
C LYS A 17 -10.18 -16.34 -11.88
N ASP A 18 -9.86 -16.44 -13.17
CA ASP A 18 -10.49 -17.38 -14.11
C ASP A 18 -10.26 -18.84 -13.68
N ASP A 19 -9.10 -19.13 -13.09
CA ASP A 19 -8.70 -20.44 -12.56
C ASP A 19 -9.14 -20.67 -11.10
N GLY A 20 -9.81 -19.69 -10.46
CA GLY A 20 -10.25 -19.79 -9.07
C GLY A 20 -9.12 -19.80 -8.03
N ILE A 21 -7.93 -19.35 -8.40
CA ILE A 21 -6.74 -19.23 -7.55
C ILE A 21 -6.89 -18.03 -6.62
N THR A 22 -6.87 -18.29 -5.31
CA THR A 22 -6.99 -17.27 -4.26
C THR A 22 -5.63 -16.69 -3.86
N ILE A 23 -5.63 -15.63 -3.05
CA ILE A 23 -4.39 -15.05 -2.50
C ILE A 23 -3.63 -16.05 -1.61
N ASP A 24 -4.33 -16.97 -0.95
CA ASP A 24 -3.69 -17.98 -0.10
C ASP A 24 -3.04 -19.08 -0.93
N ASP A 25 -3.65 -19.45 -2.07
CA ASP A 25 -3.03 -20.35 -3.05
C ASP A 25 -1.74 -19.73 -3.63
N VAL A 26 -1.77 -18.42 -3.92
CA VAL A 26 -0.58 -17.68 -4.38
C VAL A 26 0.52 -17.69 -3.33
N LYS A 27 0.19 -17.46 -2.05
CA LYS A 27 1.20 -17.52 -0.97
C LYS A 27 1.81 -18.92 -0.86
N LEU A 28 1.00 -19.97 -0.96
CA LEU A 28 1.48 -21.35 -0.91
C LEU A 28 2.42 -21.64 -2.09
N MET A 29 2.05 -21.26 -3.31
CA MET A 29 2.90 -21.44 -4.50
C MET A 29 4.25 -20.71 -4.37
N LEU A 30 4.27 -19.51 -3.78
CA LEU A 30 5.50 -18.77 -3.52
C LEU A 30 6.39 -19.47 -2.49
N ASP A 31 5.80 -20.04 -1.44
CA ASP A 31 6.54 -20.79 -0.43
C ASP A 31 7.11 -22.11 -1.00
N ASP A 32 6.28 -22.88 -1.72
CA ASP A 32 6.66 -24.14 -2.35
C ASP A 32 7.77 -23.97 -3.40
N SER A 33 7.83 -22.80 -4.06
CA SER A 33 8.90 -22.46 -5.01
C SER A 33 10.17 -21.92 -4.34
N GLY A 34 10.18 -21.79 -3.01
CA GLY A 34 11.31 -21.27 -2.24
C GLY A 34 11.50 -19.74 -2.34
N LEU A 35 10.52 -19.02 -2.89
CA LEU A 35 10.54 -17.56 -2.96
C LEU A 35 10.03 -16.91 -1.68
N GLY A 36 8.99 -17.48 -1.07
CA GLY A 36 8.32 -16.92 0.10
C GLY A 36 7.64 -15.58 -0.17
N ILE A 37 7.14 -14.95 0.90
CA ILE A 37 6.56 -13.61 0.85
C ILE A 37 7.60 -12.54 1.24
N PRO A 38 7.60 -11.36 0.59
CA PRO A 38 8.48 -10.26 0.96
C PRO A 38 8.33 -9.80 2.41
N GLU A 39 9.45 -9.60 3.12
CA GLU A 39 9.48 -9.18 4.53
C GLU A 39 8.79 -7.83 4.79
N TYR A 40 8.68 -6.96 3.79
CA TYR A 40 8.00 -5.67 3.96
C TYR A 40 6.51 -5.85 4.31
N TYR A 41 5.91 -7.02 4.04
CA TYR A 41 4.53 -7.30 4.44
C TYR A 41 4.33 -7.41 5.96
N GLU A 42 5.41 -7.50 6.75
CA GLU A 42 5.31 -7.45 8.21
C GLU A 42 4.83 -6.10 8.75
N TRP A 43 5.04 -5.02 7.99
CA TRP A 43 4.76 -3.65 8.41
C TRP A 43 4.09 -2.81 7.30
N ARG A 44 3.78 -3.44 6.16
CA ARG A 44 2.95 -2.88 5.09
C ARG A 44 1.85 -3.87 4.71
N SER A 45 0.69 -3.32 4.40
CA SER A 45 -0.47 -4.08 3.92
C SER A 45 -0.40 -4.40 2.43
N ARG A 46 0.42 -3.69 1.67
CA ARG A 46 0.53 -3.82 0.21
C ARG A 46 1.92 -3.44 -0.29
N SER A 47 2.30 -4.03 -1.42
CA SER A 47 3.31 -3.43 -2.28
C SER A 47 2.74 -2.11 -2.82
N GLY A 48 3.55 -1.07 -2.82
CA GLY A 48 3.09 0.26 -3.13
C GLY A 48 4.24 1.20 -3.40
N CYS A 49 3.90 2.44 -3.76
CA CYS A 49 4.88 3.48 -4.00
C CYS A 49 5.77 3.69 -2.76
N TYR A 50 6.92 4.30 -3.03
CA TYR A 50 7.92 4.68 -2.05
C TYR A 50 7.33 5.55 -0.92
N PHE A 51 6.62 6.63 -1.28
CA PHE A 51 5.76 7.42 -0.40
C PHE A 51 4.38 7.57 -1.04
N CYS A 52 3.31 7.42 -0.27
CA CYS A 52 1.95 7.37 -0.83
C CYS A 52 0.91 7.93 0.15
N PHE A 53 0.03 8.81 -0.34
CA PHE A 53 -1.09 9.39 0.40
C PHE A 53 -2.12 8.36 0.89
N TYR A 54 -2.12 7.17 0.28
CA TYR A 54 -3.04 6.08 0.64
C TYR A 54 -2.42 5.07 1.62
N GLN A 55 -1.21 5.33 2.12
CA GLN A 55 -0.63 4.54 3.21
C GLN A 55 -1.39 4.79 4.49
N GLN A 56 -1.65 3.71 5.23
CA GLN A 56 -2.31 3.80 6.52
C GLN A 56 -1.37 4.43 7.54
N ILE A 57 -1.95 5.06 8.56
CA ILE A 57 -1.19 5.59 9.71
C ILE A 57 -0.26 4.51 10.30
N GLY A 58 -0.74 3.27 10.38
CA GLY A 58 0.07 2.16 10.87
C GLY A 58 1.26 1.78 9.97
N GLU A 59 1.18 2.03 8.66
CA GLU A 59 2.29 1.80 7.72
C GLU A 59 3.31 2.94 7.81
N TRP A 60 2.87 4.18 8.02
CA TRP A 60 3.75 5.32 8.30
C TRP A 60 4.50 5.15 9.62
N GLN A 61 3.83 4.69 10.67
CA GLN A 61 4.49 4.32 11.93
C GLN A 61 5.46 3.14 11.75
N GLY A 62 5.11 2.15 10.92
CA GLY A 62 6.05 1.07 10.57
C GLY A 62 7.29 1.56 9.81
N LEU A 63 7.12 2.55 8.93
CA LEU A 63 8.23 3.20 8.25
C LEU A 63 9.15 3.91 9.26
N GLN A 64 8.59 4.62 10.22
CA GLN A 64 9.35 5.26 11.31
C GLN A 64 10.14 4.23 12.13
N GLU A 65 9.52 3.10 12.47
CA GLU A 65 10.13 2.03 13.28
C GLU A 65 11.29 1.33 12.55
N ARG A 66 11.17 1.09 11.25
CA ARG A 66 12.12 0.25 10.49
C ARG A 66 13.09 1.02 9.61
N HIS A 67 12.69 2.20 9.15
CA HIS A 67 13.44 3.06 8.23
C HIS A 67 13.31 4.53 8.65
N PRO A 68 13.80 4.91 9.85
CA PRO A 68 13.64 6.25 10.40
C PRO A 68 14.17 7.34 9.47
N GLU A 69 15.26 7.09 8.75
CA GLU A 69 15.82 8.02 7.77
C GLU A 69 14.86 8.31 6.60
N LEU A 70 14.08 7.31 6.19
CA LEU A 70 13.06 7.48 5.16
C LEU A 70 11.83 8.21 5.69
N PHE A 71 11.49 8.00 6.96
CA PHE A 71 10.42 8.73 7.62
C PHE A 71 10.77 10.22 7.74
N GLU A 72 12.00 10.56 8.15
CA GLU A 72 12.49 11.96 8.16
C GLU A 72 12.50 12.57 6.76
N LYS A 73 12.91 11.80 5.75
CA LYS A 73 12.85 12.24 4.35
C LYS A 73 11.41 12.53 3.93
N ALA A 74 10.44 11.68 4.29
CA ALA A 74 9.04 11.93 4.01
C ALA A 74 8.52 13.20 4.70
N LYS A 75 8.88 13.43 5.97
CA LYS A 75 8.58 14.68 6.70
C LYS A 75 9.12 15.92 5.98
N SER A 76 10.32 15.83 5.44
CA SER A 76 10.93 16.96 4.71
C SER A 76 10.10 17.39 3.48
N TYR A 77 9.38 16.45 2.86
CA TYR A 77 8.56 16.73 1.68
C TYR A 77 7.24 17.42 2.01
N GLU A 78 6.68 17.25 3.22
CA GLU A 78 5.47 17.96 3.65
C GLU A 78 5.66 19.49 3.65
N LYS A 79 6.91 19.94 3.83
CA LYS A 79 7.34 21.34 3.75
C LYS A 79 7.79 21.64 2.32
N GLY A 80 6.83 21.92 1.43
CA GLY A 80 7.14 22.21 0.02
C GLY A 80 8.03 23.44 -0.15
N GLN A 81 8.93 23.40 -1.14
CA GLN A 81 9.94 24.44 -1.38
C GLN A 81 9.35 25.81 -1.76
N ASN A 82 8.09 25.86 -2.20
CA ASN A 82 7.40 27.07 -2.67
C ASN A 82 6.38 27.62 -1.65
N GLY A 83 6.54 27.30 -0.36
CA GLY A 83 5.62 27.73 0.69
C GLY A 83 4.29 26.99 0.73
N ARG A 84 4.08 26.00 -0.15
CA ARG A 84 2.92 25.09 -0.10
C ARG A 84 3.25 23.90 0.77
N SER A 85 2.47 23.69 1.82
CA SER A 85 2.53 22.48 2.63
C SER A 85 1.49 21.47 2.17
N PHE A 86 1.81 20.20 2.28
CA PHE A 86 0.84 19.12 2.16
C PHE A 86 1.08 18.12 3.29
N SER A 87 0.09 17.26 3.57
CA SER A 87 0.25 16.16 4.50
C SER A 87 0.12 14.83 3.79
N TRP A 88 0.93 13.84 4.17
CA TRP A 88 0.80 12.48 3.64
C TRP A 88 -0.47 11.78 4.11
N VAL A 89 -0.92 12.13 5.31
CA VAL A 89 -2.16 11.64 5.92
C VAL A 89 -3.18 12.76 5.91
N ASP A 90 -4.41 12.46 5.52
CA ASP A 90 -5.47 13.47 5.49
C ASP A 90 -5.68 14.11 6.87
N GLY A 91 -5.58 15.44 6.91
CA GLY A 91 -5.70 16.25 8.11
C GLY A 91 -4.59 16.12 9.15
N ARG A 92 -3.48 15.42 8.89
CA ARG A 92 -2.37 15.22 9.87
C ARG A 92 -1.00 15.16 9.22
N SER A 93 -0.05 15.93 9.75
CA SER A 93 1.36 15.81 9.37
C SER A 93 1.98 14.52 9.90
N LEU A 94 3.12 14.13 9.37
CA LEU A 94 3.87 12.99 9.92
C LEU A 94 4.43 13.29 11.32
N ASP A 95 4.69 14.55 11.66
CA ASP A 95 5.01 14.97 13.04
C ASP A 95 3.84 14.71 14.02
N ASP A 96 2.60 14.77 13.56
CA ASP A 96 1.43 14.40 14.36
C ASP A 96 1.30 12.88 14.46
N VAL A 97 1.53 12.16 13.35
CA VAL A 97 1.47 10.69 13.29
C VAL A 97 2.50 10.04 14.22
N GLU A 98 3.70 10.59 14.28
CA GLU A 98 4.78 10.14 15.18
C GLU A 98 4.37 10.17 16.67
N LYS A 99 3.51 11.14 17.06
CA LYS A 99 3.04 11.28 18.45
C LYS A 99 1.80 10.44 18.75
N MET A 100 1.19 9.83 17.74
CA MET A 100 -0.01 9.02 17.93
C MET A 100 0.32 7.65 18.53
N PRO A 101 -0.60 7.04 19.31
CA PRO A 101 -0.46 5.64 19.69
C PRO A 101 -0.44 4.75 18.46
N ARG A 102 0.28 3.62 18.54
CA ARG A 102 0.43 2.67 17.43
C ARG A 102 -0.94 2.23 16.91
N LYS A 103 -1.19 2.48 15.63
CA LYS A 103 -2.39 2.03 14.92
C LYS A 103 -2.12 0.66 14.31
N LYS A 104 -3.02 -0.30 14.57
CA LYS A 104 -3.03 -1.57 13.86
C LYS A 104 -3.31 -1.32 12.39
N MET A 105 -2.51 -1.93 11.51
CA MET A 105 -2.80 -1.95 10.09
C MET A 105 -4.04 -2.81 9.85
N LYS A 106 -4.96 -2.32 9.02
CA LYS A 106 -6.03 -3.15 8.50
C LYS A 106 -5.54 -3.79 7.20
N PRO A 107 -5.83 -5.07 6.92
CA PRO A 107 -5.80 -5.50 5.53
C PRO A 107 -6.73 -4.57 4.76
N LYS A 108 -6.29 -4.04 3.61
CA LYS A 108 -7.26 -3.38 2.72
C LYS A 108 -8.23 -4.47 2.28
N SER A 109 -9.50 -4.33 2.65
CA SER A 109 -10.52 -5.24 2.18
C SER A 109 -10.64 -5.13 0.67
N ASP A 110 -11.05 -6.22 0.06
CA ASP A 110 -11.47 -6.29 -1.33
C ASP A 110 -12.58 -5.26 -1.65
N ASP A 111 -13.35 -4.87 -0.63
CA ASP A 111 -14.41 -3.86 -0.70
C ASP A 111 -13.91 -2.41 -0.86
N ASP A 112 -12.67 -2.11 -0.44
CA ASP A 112 -12.11 -0.74 -0.42
C ASP A 112 -11.24 -0.43 -1.66
N GLY A 113 -11.52 -1.09 -2.79
CA GLY A 113 -11.03 -0.66 -4.09
C GLY A 113 -9.77 -1.36 -4.58
N CYS A 114 -9.88 -2.66 -4.84
CA CYS A 114 -9.11 -3.28 -5.91
C CYS A 114 -10.01 -3.48 -7.12
N ALA A 115 -9.55 -3.04 -8.30
CA ALA A 115 -10.20 -3.28 -9.58
C ALA A 115 -10.52 -4.77 -9.83
N ILE A 116 -9.80 -5.68 -9.17
CA ILE A 116 -9.92 -7.13 -9.35
C ILE A 116 -11.12 -7.72 -8.58
N CYS A 117 -11.50 -7.12 -7.45
CA CYS A 117 -12.51 -7.66 -6.54
C CYS A 117 -13.94 -7.26 -6.90
N HIS A 118 -14.12 -6.26 -7.76
CA HIS A 118 -15.43 -5.79 -8.25
C HIS A 118 -15.74 -6.22 -9.69
N LEU A 119 -14.85 -6.99 -10.31
CA LEU A 119 -15.17 -7.80 -11.50
C LEU A 119 -15.83 -9.12 -11.06
#